data_AF-A0A953B474-F1
#
_entry.id   AF-A0A953B474-F1
#
_cell.length_a   1.000
_cell.length_b   1.000
_cell.length_c   1.000
_cell.angle_alpha   90.00
_cell.angle_beta   90.00
_cell.angle_gamma   90.00
#
_symmetry.space_group_name_H-M   'P 1'
#
loop_
_entity.id
_entity.type
_entity.pdbx_description
1 polymer ?
#
loop_
_entity_poly.entity_id
_entity_poly.type
_entity_poly.pdbx_seq_one_letter_code
_entity_poly.pdbx_strand_id
1 'polypeptide(L)' 'HDAHPRLRIAGERIKVLAAVPVAEAGGGPPGRVLDAAPTVACGAGSGLRLLRLQREGRTALDAAAFLRGYPLPPGTMLDG' A
#
# COMPACT_ATOMS: atom_id res chain seq x y z
N HIS A 1 -17.45 10.68 6.38
CA HIS A 1 -16.45 10.07 7.27
C HIS A 1 -15.62 9.13 6.40
N ASP A 2 -14.60 9.68 5.73
CA ASP A 2 -13.82 9.00 4.68
C ASP A 2 -12.40 8.78 5.20
N ALA A 3 -12.19 7.70 5.96
CA ALA A 3 -10.90 7.36 6.55
C ALA A 3 -10.11 6.45 5.62
N HIS A 4 -10.03 6.80 4.33
CA HIS A 4 -9.16 6.07 3.41
C HIS A 4 -7.70 6.46 3.69
N PRO A 5 -6.79 5.50 3.92
CA PRO A 5 -5.39 5.81 4.11
C PRO A 5 -4.83 6.46 2.84
N ARG A 6 -4.21 7.64 3.02
CA ARG A 6 -3.51 8.37 1.98
C ARG A 6 -2.06 7.93 2.04
N LEU A 7 -1.60 7.26 1.01
CA LEU A 7 -0.21 6.82 0.89
C LEU A 7 0.46 7.68 -0.18
N ARG A 8 1.74 7.98 0.01
CA ARG A 8 2.56 8.68 -0.98
C ARG A 8 3.72 7.79 -1.37
N ILE A 9 3.96 7.67 -2.66
CA ILE A 9 5.07 6.89 -3.20
C ILE A 9 5.83 7.76 -4.21
N ALA A 10 7.13 7.98 -3.95
CA ALA A 10 7.97 8.87 -4.73
C ALA A 10 7.34 10.27 -4.97
N GLY A 11 6.60 10.79 -3.98
CA GLY A 11 5.92 12.09 -4.06
C GLY A 11 4.51 12.07 -4.66
N GLU A 12 4.08 10.96 -5.27
CA GLU A 12 2.75 10.83 -5.87
C GLU A 12 1.72 10.32 -4.85
N ARG A 13 0.54 10.95 -4.80
CA ARG A 13 -0.54 10.53 -3.90
C ARG A 13 -1.27 9.31 -4.46
N ILE A 14 -1.38 8.29 -3.62
CA ILE A 14 -2.07 7.04 -3.91
C ILE A 14 -3.17 6.84 -2.86
N LYS A 15 -4.39 6.69 -3.37
CA LYS A 15 -5.54 6.30 -2.56
C LYS A 15 -5.65 4.78 -2.53
N VAL A 16 -5.82 4.25 -1.34
CA VAL A 16 -6.18 2.84 -1.16
C VAL A 16 -7.70 2.76 -1.15
N LEU A 17 -8.26 2.10 -2.16
CA LEU A 17 -9.72 1.91 -2.26
C LEU A 17 -10.17 0.59 -1.65
N ALA A 18 -9.29 -0.42 -1.62
CA ALA A 18 -9.53 -1.67 -0.94
C ALA A 18 -8.22 -2.25 -0.43
N ALA A 19 -8.23 -2.72 0.81
CA ALA A 19 -7.15 -3.48 1.42
C ALA A 19 -7.74 -4.49 2.40
N VAL A 20 -6.99 -5.56 2.65
CA VAL A 20 -7.34 -6.56 3.67
C VAL A 20 -6.31 -6.52 4.80
N PRO A 21 -6.76 -6.56 6.07
CA PRO A 21 -5.86 -6.65 7.20
C PRO A 21 -5.15 -8.00 7.21
N VAL A 22 -3.88 -7.97 7.55
CA VAL A 22 -3.00 -9.12 7.70
C VAL A 22 -2.45 -9.06 9.12
N ALA A 23 -2.90 -9.96 9.99
CA ALA A 23 -2.50 -9.95 11.40
C ALA A 23 -1.00 -10.24 11.58
N GLU A 24 -0.41 -11.03 10.67
CA GLU A 24 0.98 -11.48 10.74
C GLU A 24 1.75 -11.05 9.50
N ALA A 25 1.81 -9.74 9.26
CA ALA A 25 2.42 -9.22 8.04
C ALA A 25 3.96 -9.23 8.09
N GLY A 26 4.52 -9.30 9.30
CA GLY A 26 5.94 -9.16 9.58
C GLY A 26 6.25 -7.83 10.29
N GLY A 27 7.32 -7.82 11.08
CA GLY A 27 7.76 -6.64 11.81
C GLY A 27 8.42 -5.59 10.89
N GLY A 28 8.06 -4.33 11.07
CA GLY A 28 8.68 -3.23 10.36
C GLY A 28 8.08 -1.88 10.75
N PRO A 29 8.78 -0.77 10.42
CA PRO A 29 8.22 0.56 10.59
C PRO A 29 6.94 0.72 9.74
N PRO A 30 5.94 1.45 10.25
CA PRO A 30 4.69 1.69 9.54
C PRO A 30 4.97 2.34 8.18
N GLY A 31 4.25 1.90 7.14
CA GLY A 31 4.45 2.35 5.77
C GLY A 31 5.49 1.54 4.99
N ARG A 32 6.20 0.59 5.60
CA ARG A 32 7.12 -0.30 4.86
C ARG A 32 6.37 -1.37 4.07
N VAL A 33 6.70 -1.52 2.79
CA VAL A 33 6.25 -2.67 1.98
C VAL A 33 7.04 -3.91 2.40
N LEU A 34 6.32 -4.95 2.80
CA LEU A 34 6.86 -6.20 3.36
C LEU A 34 7.06 -7.26 2.28
N ASP A 35 6.24 -7.25 1.21
CA ASP A 35 6.28 -8.24 0.14
C ASP A 35 5.85 -7.64 -1.21
N ALA A 36 6.15 -8.36 -2.30
CA ALA A 36 5.76 -8.03 -3.67
C ALA A 36 4.24 -7.97 -3.87
N ALA A 37 3.41 -8.66 -3.08
CA ALA A 37 1.97 -8.46 -3.05
C ALA A 37 1.63 -7.34 -2.04
N PRO A 38 1.59 -6.07 -2.49
CA PRO A 38 1.96 -4.86 -1.76
C PRO A 38 1.36 -4.84 -0.35
N THR A 39 2.05 -5.47 0.57
CA THR A 39 1.62 -5.61 1.95
C THR A 39 2.37 -4.58 2.75
N VAL A 40 1.64 -3.65 3.34
CA VAL A 40 2.21 -2.51 4.06
C VAL A 40 2.17 -2.83 5.53
N ALA A 41 3.30 -2.69 6.22
CA ALA A 41 3.34 -2.74 7.66
C ALA A 41 2.46 -1.63 8.23
N CYS A 42 1.50 -2.04 9.05
CA CYS A 42 0.79 -1.15 9.95
C CYS A 42 1.47 -1.31 11.32
N GLY A 43 1.47 -0.28 12.16
CA GLY A 43 2.12 -0.40 13.48
C GLY A 43 1.65 -1.63 14.26
N ALA A 44 2.47 -2.09 15.22
CA ALA A 44 2.16 -3.23 16.10
C ALA A 44 2.09 -4.62 15.41
N GLY A 45 2.92 -4.87 14.40
CA GLY A 45 3.10 -6.21 13.80
C GLY A 45 2.00 -6.65 12.84
N SER A 46 0.97 -5.83 12.68
CA SER A 46 -0.08 -6.01 11.68
C SER A 46 0.34 -5.40 10.34
N GLY A 47 -0.37 -5.75 9.27
CA GLY A 47 -0.20 -5.11 7.97
C GLY A 47 -1.49 -5.02 7.19
N LEU A 48 -1.42 -4.32 6.07
CA LEU A 48 -2.52 -4.12 5.15
C LEU A 48 -2.06 -4.56 3.77
N ARG A 49 -2.69 -5.62 3.25
CA ARG A 49 -2.47 -6.06 1.87
C ARG A 49 -3.37 -5.26 0.95
N LEU A 50 -2.76 -4.43 0.11
CA LEU A 50 -3.49 -3.57 -0.81
C LEU A 50 -4.09 -4.43 -1.93
N LEU A 51 -5.39 -4.26 -2.18
CA LEU A 51 -6.12 -4.95 -3.25
C LEU A 51 -6.43 -4.02 -4.41
N ARG A 52 -6.87 -2.78 -4.11
CA ARG A 52 -7.09 -1.73 -5.11
C ARG A 52 -6.42 -0.42 -4.73
N LEU A 53 -5.74 0.14 -5.71
CA LEU A 53 -4.96 1.36 -5.61
C LEU A 53 -5.41 2.32 -6.70
N GLN A 54 -5.48 3.60 -6.36
CA GLN A 54 -5.77 4.66 -7.30
C GLN A 54 -4.72 5.75 -7.19
N ARG A 55 -4.00 5.99 -8.29
CA ARG A 55 -3.12 7.16 -8.39
C ARG A 55 -3.98 8.40 -8.57
N GLU A 56 -3.54 9.51 -8.01
CA GLU A 56 -4.19 10.78 -8.21
C GLU A 56 -4.38 11.10 -9.71
N GLY A 57 -5.60 11.47 -10.09
CA GLY A 57 -5.93 11.80 -11.48
C GLY A 57 -5.97 10.59 -12.44
N ARG A 58 -5.82 9.35 -11.94
CA ARG A 58 -5.89 8.12 -12.73
C ARG A 58 -7.05 7.23 -12.28
N THR A 59 -7.36 6.24 -13.12
CA THR A 59 -8.31 5.17 -12.79
C THR A 59 -7.77 4.28 -11.69
N ALA A 60 -8.67 3.75 -10.86
CA ALA A 60 -8.34 2.70 -9.91
C ALA A 60 -7.87 1.44 -10.64
N LEU A 61 -6.83 0.80 -10.11
CA LEU A 61 -6.27 -0.44 -10.61
C LEU A 61 -6.19 -1.45 -9.47
N ASP A 62 -6.35 -2.73 -9.79
CA ASP A 62 -6.03 -3.81 -8.87
C ASP A 62 -4.52 -3.86 -8.62
N ALA A 63 -4.11 -4.36 -7.46
CA ALA A 63 -2.72 -4.37 -7.03
C ALA A 63 -1.78 -4.98 -8.07
N ALA A 64 -2.14 -6.11 -8.68
CA ALA A 64 -1.33 -6.74 -9.72
C ALA A 64 -1.18 -5.87 -10.98
N ALA A 65 -2.25 -5.18 -11.40
CA ALA A 65 -2.21 -4.27 -12.55
C ALA A 65 -1.41 -3.00 -12.23
N PHE A 66 -1.57 -2.47 -11.01
CA PHE A 66 -0.80 -1.35 -10.50
C PHE A 66 0.70 -1.67 -10.52
N LEU A 67 1.11 -2.82 -9.99
CA LEU A 67 2.51 -3.25 -9.92
C LEU A 67 3.20 -3.41 -11.28
N ARG A 68 2.44 -3.72 -12.34
CA ARG A 68 2.99 -3.82 -13.71
C ARG A 68 3.50 -2.48 -14.23
N GLY A 69 2.84 -1.38 -13.86
CA GLY A 69 3.25 -0.03 -14.26
C GLY A 69 4.02 0.72 -13.18
N TYR A 70 3.90 0.28 -11.92
CA TYR A 70 4.47 0.94 -10.76
C TYR A 70 4.94 -0.11 -9.74
N PRO A 71 6.16 -0.65 -9.89
CA PRO A 71 6.67 -1.72 -9.03
C PRO A 71 6.89 -1.21 -7.60
N LEU A 72 6.41 -1.98 -6.63
CA LEU A 72 6.59 -1.75 -5.20
C LEU A 72 7.41 -2.92 -4.60
N PRO A 73 8.74 -2.90 -4.74
CA PRO A 73 9.56 -3.94 -4.17
C PRO A 73 9.49 -3.93 -2.63
N PRO A 74 9.68 -5.09 -1.98
CA PRO A 74 9.80 -5.16 -0.53
C PRO A 74 10.94 -4.24 -0.06
N GLY A 75 10.68 -3.48 1.01
CA GLY A 75 11.57 -2.43 1.50
C GLY A 75 11.20 -1.02 1.04
N THR A 76 10.31 -0.84 0.07
CA THR A 76 9.77 0.48 -0.27
C THR A 76 9.09 1.11 0.94
N MET A 77 9.39 2.38 1.20
CA MET A 77 8.80 3.14 2.29
C MET A 77 7.71 4.05 1.72
N LEU A 78 6.51 3.88 2.24
CA LEU A 78 5.33 4.67 1.91
C LEU A 78 5.20 5.77 2.97
N ASP A 79 5.12 7.00 2.52
CA ASP A 79 4.92 8.18 3.38
C ASP A 79 3.41 8.48 3.49
N GLY A 80 2.95 8.96 4.64
CA GLY A 80 1.53 9.14 4.95
C GLY A 80 1.25 10.37 5.80
#